data_AF-A0A820JBX5-F1
#
_entry.id   AF-A0A820JBX5-F1
#
_cell.length_a   1.000
_cell.length_b   1.000
_cell.length_c   1.000
_cell.angle_alpha   90.00
_cell.angle_beta   90.00
_cell.angle_gamma   90.00
#
_symmetry.space_group_name_H-M   'P 1'
#
loop_
_entity.id
_entity.type
_entity.pdbx_description
1 polymer ?
#
loop_
_entity_poly.entity_id
_entity_poly.type
_entity_poly.pdbx_seq_one_letter_code
_entity_poly.pdbx_strand_id
1 'polypeptide(L)'
;LATQCANFTTIQRIPNLRSYCSNFLLSVNTKLSGENKQVAELQTHIKTMFIGADVQHTKNNYTGELPSIAAVVASMNSECTLTNQRESYQWPNKGKQSEEAILLLQTMVEELLIAFKDNNKGSLPEHIVFYRDGVDDGQFKRVQDEEVTALKKAFQGKK
;
A
#
# COMPACT_ATOMS: atom_id res chain seq x y z
N LEU A 1 12.38 11.75 9.39
CA LEU A 1 11.77 13.03 9.81
C LEU A 1 10.39 13.11 9.21
N ALA A 2 9.33 13.24 10.03
CA ALA A 2 7.98 13.44 9.52
C ALA A 2 7.80 14.88 9.00
N THR A 3 7.21 15.04 7.82
CA THR A 3 6.96 16.35 7.20
C THR A 3 5.50 16.49 6.78
N GLN A 4 4.97 17.71 6.83
CA GLN A 4 3.62 18.02 6.36
C GLN A 4 3.64 19.37 5.63
N CYS A 5 3.23 19.37 4.38
CA CYS A 5 3.17 20.57 3.54
C CYS A 5 1.77 21.18 3.57
N ALA A 6 1.71 22.51 3.51
CA ALA A 6 0.47 23.28 3.42
C ALA A 6 0.64 24.40 2.38
N ASN A 7 -0.34 24.55 1.48
CA ASN A 7 -0.29 25.61 0.47
C ASN A 7 -0.80 26.92 1.07
N PHE A 8 0.07 27.92 1.12
CA PHE A 8 -0.22 29.24 1.67
C PHE A 8 -1.44 29.90 1.00
N THR A 9 -1.51 29.88 -0.33
CA THR A 9 -2.61 30.46 -1.10
C THR A 9 -3.95 29.78 -0.80
N THR A 10 -3.93 28.45 -0.62
CA THR A 10 -5.13 27.69 -0.24
C THR A 10 -5.62 28.11 1.15
N ILE A 11 -4.70 28.22 2.12
CA ILE A 11 -5.03 28.61 3.49
C ILE A 11 -5.65 30.01 3.53
N GLN A 12 -5.09 30.97 2.79
CA GLN A 12 -5.60 32.34 2.77
C GLN A 12 -7.02 32.47 2.19
N ARG A 13 -7.39 31.60 1.26
CA ARG A 13 -8.65 31.70 0.51
C ARG A 13 -9.76 30.81 1.04
N ILE A 14 -9.46 29.86 1.93
CA ILE A 14 -10.46 28.87 2.34
C ILE A 14 -11.51 29.51 3.28
N PRO A 15 -12.81 29.39 2.98
CA PRO A 15 -13.85 30.02 3.82
C PRO A 15 -13.93 29.42 5.23
N ASN A 16 -13.59 28.13 5.36
CA ASN A 16 -13.66 27.40 6.61
C ASN A 16 -12.28 26.86 7.02
N LEU A 17 -11.50 27.71 7.68
CA LEU A 17 -10.17 27.36 8.18
C LEU A 17 -10.21 26.24 9.21
N ARG A 18 -11.27 26.15 10.03
CA ARG A 18 -11.40 25.10 11.04
C ARG A 18 -11.42 23.71 10.39
N SER A 19 -12.29 23.51 9.39
CA SER A 19 -12.38 22.24 8.67
C SER A 19 -11.08 21.90 7.94
N TYR A 20 -10.40 22.91 7.37
CA TYR A 20 -9.07 22.71 6.78
C TYR A 20 -8.06 22.19 7.81
N CYS A 21 -7.93 22.89 8.95
CA CYS A 21 -7.00 22.51 10.01
C CYS A 21 -7.33 21.12 10.58
N SER A 22 -8.62 20.79 10.75
CA SER A 22 -9.02 19.45 11.19
C SER A 22 -8.51 18.37 10.23
N ASN A 23 -8.73 18.53 8.91
CA ASN A 23 -8.26 17.54 7.93
C ASN A 23 -6.73 17.49 7.84
N PHE A 24 -6.07 18.65 7.93
CA PHE A 24 -4.62 18.74 7.97
C PHE A 24 -4.03 17.97 9.16
N LEU A 25 -4.63 18.12 10.35
CA LEU A 25 -4.20 17.45 11.56
C LEU A 25 -4.45 15.93 11.52
N LEU A 26 -5.45 15.45 10.79
CA LEU A 26 -5.62 14.01 10.56
C LEU A 26 -4.38 13.40 9.89
N SER A 27 -3.84 14.06 8.86
CA SER A 27 -2.62 13.62 8.18
C SER A 27 -1.38 13.73 9.07
N VAL A 28 -1.28 14.79 9.87
CA VAL A 28 -0.18 14.96 10.83
C VAL A 28 -0.20 13.85 11.87
N ASN A 29 -1.36 13.55 12.45
CA ASN A 29 -1.51 12.51 13.47
C ASN A 29 -1.05 11.15 12.94
N THR A 30 -1.50 10.75 11.74
CA THR A 30 -1.08 9.49 11.11
C THR A 30 0.42 9.44 10.81
N LYS A 31 1.04 10.55 10.37
CA LYS A 31 2.50 10.63 10.14
C LYS A 31 3.34 10.53 11.41
N LEU A 32 2.74 10.82 12.56
CA LEU A 32 3.32 10.65 13.88
C LEU A 32 2.88 9.33 14.53
N SER A 33 2.39 8.38 13.73
CA SER A 33 1.91 7.06 14.15
C SER A 33 0.70 7.08 15.09
N GLY A 34 -0.04 8.19 15.13
CA GLY A 34 -1.30 8.32 15.86
C GLY A 34 -2.49 7.77 15.07
N GLU A 35 -3.51 7.35 15.80
CA GLU A 35 -4.74 6.77 15.25
C GLU A 35 -5.89 7.79 15.34
N ASN A 36 -6.62 8.00 14.24
CA ASN A 36 -7.66 9.02 14.16
C ASN A 36 -9.05 8.49 14.57
N LYS A 37 -9.48 7.40 13.93
CA LYS A 37 -10.79 6.77 14.14
C LYS A 37 -10.66 5.28 13.88
N GLN A 38 -11.43 4.50 14.62
CA GLN A 38 -11.54 3.05 14.49
C GLN A 38 -12.99 2.70 14.16
N VAL A 39 -13.18 1.60 13.44
CA VAL A 39 -14.51 1.05 13.18
C VAL A 39 -14.90 0.19 14.39
N ALA A 40 -15.97 0.58 15.09
CA ALA A 40 -16.35 0.01 16.38
C ALA A 40 -16.57 -1.51 16.39
N GLU A 41 -16.96 -2.08 15.25
CA GLU A 41 -17.27 -3.50 15.09
C GLU A 41 -16.54 -4.10 13.89
N LEU A 42 -15.31 -3.66 13.60
CA LEU A 42 -14.43 -4.43 12.72
C LEU A 42 -13.96 -5.67 13.50
N GLN A 43 -14.90 -6.57 13.77
CA GLN A 43 -14.65 -7.85 14.43
C GLN A 43 -13.92 -8.77 13.45
N THR A 44 -12.69 -8.42 13.06
CA THR A 44 -11.75 -9.40 12.55
C THR A 44 -11.30 -10.22 13.76
N HIS A 45 -12.18 -11.10 14.26
CA HIS A 45 -11.82 -12.12 15.27
C HIS A 45 -10.70 -13.06 14.77
N ILE A 46 -10.34 -12.90 13.51
CA ILE A 46 -9.34 -13.62 12.77
C ILE A 46 -8.18 -12.65 12.55
N LYS A 47 -6.94 -13.10 12.80
CA LYS A 47 -5.70 -12.35 12.55
C LYS A 47 -5.54 -12.07 11.05
N THR A 48 -6.28 -11.11 10.53
CA THR A 48 -6.32 -10.80 9.10
C THR A 48 -5.45 -9.60 8.80
N MET A 49 -4.58 -9.75 7.81
CA MET A 49 -3.79 -8.65 7.25
C MET A 49 -4.45 -8.20 5.95
N PHE A 50 -4.82 -6.93 5.86
CA PHE A 50 -5.33 -6.33 4.64
C PHE A 50 -4.15 -5.73 3.88
N ILE A 51 -4.08 -6.00 2.59
CA ILE A 51 -3.03 -5.51 1.70
C ILE A 51 -3.69 -4.74 0.55
N GLY A 52 -3.20 -3.54 0.28
CA GLY A 52 -3.52 -2.76 -0.91
C GLY A 52 -2.31 -2.69 -1.83
N ALA A 53 -2.51 -2.82 -3.14
CA ALA A 53 -1.43 -2.77 -4.11
C ALA A 53 -1.83 -2.05 -5.41
N ASP A 54 -0.92 -1.24 -5.92
CA ASP A 54 -1.10 -0.47 -7.16
C ASP A 54 0.22 -0.36 -7.95
N VAL A 55 0.11 -0.19 -9.27
CA VAL A 55 1.23 0.07 -10.17
C VAL A 55 0.94 1.34 -10.97
N GLN A 56 1.75 2.37 -10.74
CA GLN A 56 1.68 3.61 -11.50
C GLN A 56 2.66 3.56 -12.67
N HIS A 57 2.13 3.64 -13.89
CA HIS A 57 2.92 3.84 -15.09
C HIS A 57 3.21 5.33 -15.34
N THR A 58 4.39 5.60 -15.87
CA THR A 58 4.77 6.94 -16.32
C THR A 58 4.11 7.24 -17.67
N LYS A 59 3.53 8.44 -17.82
CA LYS A 59 2.90 8.86 -19.08
C LYS A 59 3.98 9.38 -20.05
N ASN A 60 3.86 8.97 -21.32
CA ASN A 60 4.79 9.15 -22.45
C ASN A 60 5.19 10.60 -22.85
N ASN A 61 5.06 11.60 -21.98
CA ASN A 61 5.43 12.99 -22.30
C ASN A 61 6.94 13.28 -22.13
N TYR A 62 7.73 12.26 -21.79
CA TYR A 62 9.18 12.35 -21.64
C TYR A 62 9.87 11.44 -22.66
N THR A 63 10.98 11.90 -23.24
CA THR A 63 11.71 11.22 -24.33
C THR A 63 12.59 10.05 -23.87
N GLY A 64 12.50 9.64 -22.60
CA GLY A 64 13.28 8.55 -22.02
C GLY A 64 12.40 7.42 -21.49
N GLU A 65 12.94 6.19 -21.48
CA GLU A 65 12.32 5.06 -20.80
C GLU A 65 12.31 5.33 -19.28
N LEU A 66 11.12 5.47 -18.70
CA LEU A 66 10.93 5.63 -17.26
C LEU A 66 10.34 4.35 -16.67
N PRO A 67 10.78 3.93 -15.46
CA PRO A 67 10.22 2.75 -14.81
C PRO A 67 8.77 3.02 -14.39
N SER A 68 8.02 1.94 -14.19
CA SER A 68 6.79 1.97 -13.40
C SER A 68 7.12 1.89 -11.91
N ILE A 69 6.22 2.35 -11.06
CA ILE A 69 6.38 2.27 -9.60
C ILE A 69 5.26 1.38 -9.06
N ALA A 70 5.64 0.29 -8.41
CA ALA A 70 4.72 -0.54 -7.65
C ALA A 70 4.76 -0.15 -6.17
N ALA A 71 3.59 -0.08 -5.54
CA ALA A 71 3.44 0.16 -4.12
C ALA A 71 2.55 -0.91 -3.49
N VAL A 72 2.96 -1.44 -2.34
CA VAL A 72 2.21 -2.42 -1.56
C VAL A 72 2.12 -1.90 -0.13
N VAL A 73 0.91 -1.69 0.36
CA VAL A 73 0.62 -1.25 1.73
C VAL A 73 -0.09 -2.37 2.47
N ALA A 74 0.16 -2.52 3.77
CA ALA A 74 -0.54 -3.50 4.58
C ALA A 74 -0.90 -2.99 5.98
N SER A 75 -2.02 -3.49 6.51
CA SER A 75 -2.44 -3.24 7.89
C SER A 75 -1.53 -3.97 8.89
N MET A 76 -1.26 -3.34 10.03
CA MET A 76 -0.36 -3.85 11.08
C MET A 76 -1.12 -4.24 12.35
N ASN A 77 -2.36 -3.80 12.51
CA ASN A 77 -3.25 -4.10 13.63
C ASN A 77 -4.67 -4.47 13.17
N SER A 78 -5.46 -5.05 14.07
CA SER A 78 -6.84 -5.48 13.82
C SER A 78 -7.77 -4.33 13.42
N GLU A 79 -7.53 -3.14 13.96
CA GLU A 79 -8.36 -1.97 13.71
C GLU A 79 -8.06 -1.32 12.34
N CYS A 80 -7.04 -1.81 11.63
CA CYS A 80 -6.60 -1.30 10.33
C CYS A 80 -6.23 0.19 10.33
N THR A 81 -5.81 0.71 11.48
CA THR A 81 -5.40 2.12 11.67
C THR A 81 -3.91 2.33 11.51
N LEU A 82 -3.11 1.28 11.68
CA LEU A 82 -1.67 1.28 11.47
C LEU A 82 -1.34 0.53 10.18
N THR A 83 -0.48 1.13 9.36
CA THR A 83 -0.06 0.54 8.09
C THR A 83 1.46 0.63 7.91
N ASN A 84 2.02 -0.31 7.16
CA ASN A 84 3.39 -0.25 6.67
C ASN A 84 3.37 -0.46 5.16
N GLN A 85 4.36 0.07 4.44
CA GLN A 85 4.39 0.04 2.98
C GLN A 85 5.75 -0.37 2.44
N ARG A 86 5.75 -0.92 1.24
CA ARG A 86 6.92 -1.16 0.42
C ARG A 86 6.67 -0.60 -0.97
N GLU A 87 7.75 -0.18 -1.61
CA GLU A 87 7.73 0.38 -2.96
C GLU A 87 8.90 -0.16 -3.78
N SER A 88 8.69 -0.33 -5.07
CA SER A 88 9.74 -0.78 -5.98
C SER A 88 9.60 -0.15 -7.36
N TYR A 89 10.74 0.20 -7.95
CA TYR A 89 10.80 0.52 -9.37
C TYR A 89 10.81 -0.77 -10.18
N GLN A 90 9.98 -0.84 -11.22
CA GLN A 90 9.95 -1.97 -12.14
C GLN A 90 10.08 -1.51 -13.59
N TRP A 91 11.06 -2.11 -14.28
CA TRP A 91 11.32 -1.86 -15.68
C TRP A 91 10.55 -2.87 -16.52
N PRO A 92 9.83 -2.43 -17.56
CA PRO A 92 9.20 -3.37 -18.47
C PRO A 92 10.25 -4.24 -19.17
N ASN A 93 9.88 -5.49 -19.43
CA ASN A 93 10.72 -6.38 -20.23
C ASN A 93 10.93 -5.80 -21.64
N LYS A 94 12.09 -6.10 -22.27
CA LYS A 94 12.38 -5.65 -23.64
C LYS A 94 11.22 -5.97 -24.58
N GLY A 95 10.68 -4.94 -25.24
CA GLY A 95 9.56 -5.06 -26.17
C GLY A 95 8.16 -4.90 -25.54
N LYS A 96 8.06 -4.69 -24.23
CA LYS A 96 6.80 -4.28 -23.57
C LYS A 96 6.82 -2.78 -23.26
N GLN A 97 5.65 -2.14 -23.37
CA GLN A 97 5.48 -0.72 -23.01
C GLN A 97 5.31 -0.53 -21.50
N SER A 98 4.77 -1.52 -20.79
CA SER A 98 4.57 -1.48 -19.34
C SER A 98 4.64 -2.90 -18.75
N GLU A 99 4.84 -2.97 -17.42
CA GLU A 99 4.69 -4.20 -16.66
C GLU A 99 3.68 -3.96 -15.54
N GLU A 100 2.50 -4.58 -15.67
CA GLU A 100 1.38 -4.43 -14.72
C GLU A 100 1.51 -5.36 -13.52
N ALA A 101 2.15 -6.53 -13.68
CA ALA A 101 2.37 -7.44 -12.57
C ALA A 101 3.44 -6.86 -11.63
N ILE A 102 3.22 -6.93 -10.32
CA ILE A 102 4.21 -6.45 -9.35
C ILE A 102 5.37 -7.45 -9.26
N LEU A 103 6.52 -7.10 -9.85
CA LEU A 103 7.65 -8.02 -10.02
C LEU A 103 8.27 -8.48 -8.69
N LEU A 104 8.32 -7.59 -7.70
CA LEU A 104 8.92 -7.87 -6.38
C LEU A 104 7.86 -8.16 -5.30
N LEU A 105 6.64 -8.53 -5.69
CA LEU A 105 5.52 -8.71 -4.75
C LEU A 105 5.86 -9.69 -3.63
N GLN A 106 6.51 -10.83 -3.96
CA GLN A 106 6.90 -11.82 -2.96
C GLN A 106 7.77 -11.19 -1.87
N THR A 107 8.87 -10.52 -2.25
CA THR A 107 9.81 -9.89 -1.32
C THR A 107 9.12 -8.81 -0.50
N MET A 108 8.33 -7.94 -1.13
CA MET A 108 7.60 -6.86 -0.45
C MET A 108 6.64 -7.42 0.60
N VAL A 109 5.92 -8.49 0.27
CA VAL A 109 4.99 -9.13 1.21
C VAL A 109 5.72 -9.87 2.32
N GLU A 110 6.85 -10.52 2.04
CA GLU A 110 7.69 -11.16 3.07
C GLU A 110 8.20 -10.14 4.11
N GLU A 111 8.62 -8.95 3.67
CA GLU A 111 9.04 -7.87 4.56
C GLU A 111 7.88 -7.28 5.37
N LEU A 112 6.70 -7.15 4.75
CA LEU A 112 5.49 -6.71 5.44
C LEU A 112 5.01 -7.74 6.47
N LEU A 113 5.14 -9.05 6.19
CA LEU A 113 4.84 -10.12 7.14
C LEU A 113 5.77 -10.09 8.36
N ILE A 114 7.06 -9.77 8.16
CA ILE A 114 8.00 -9.56 9.27
C ILE A 114 7.55 -8.36 10.11
N ALA A 115 7.26 -7.22 9.49
CA ALA A 115 6.77 -6.05 10.21
C ALA A 115 5.47 -6.32 10.98
N PHE A 116 4.53 -7.06 10.37
CA PHE A 116 3.32 -7.50 11.04
C PHE A 116 3.64 -8.37 12.26
N LYS A 117 4.53 -9.35 12.11
CA LYS A 117 4.94 -10.26 13.19
C LYS A 117 5.54 -9.50 14.37
N ASP A 118 6.39 -8.52 14.10
CA ASP A 118 7.03 -7.68 15.11
C ASP A 118 5.98 -6.84 15.86
N ASN A 119 4.97 -6.33 15.15
CA ASN A 119 3.87 -5.59 15.75
C ASN A 119 2.88 -6.47 16.56
N ASN A 120 2.78 -7.76 16.22
CA ASN A 120 1.77 -8.68 16.76
C ASN A 120 2.36 -9.79 17.65
N LYS A 121 3.34 -9.44 18.51
CA LYS A 121 3.92 -10.33 19.53
C LYS A 121 4.44 -11.66 18.96
N GLY A 122 5.05 -11.62 17.78
CA GLY A 122 5.59 -12.81 17.12
C GLY A 122 4.57 -13.64 16.34
N SER A 123 3.31 -13.21 16.25
CA SER A 123 2.27 -13.90 15.46
C SER A 123 2.21 -13.37 14.03
N LEU A 124 2.17 -14.29 13.07
CA LEU A 124 1.82 -13.99 11.69
C LEU A 124 0.29 -13.84 11.54
N PRO A 125 -0.19 -13.19 10.47
CA PRO A 125 -1.61 -13.22 10.15
C PRO A 125 -2.02 -14.63 9.72
N GLU A 126 -3.25 -15.00 10.01
CA GLU A 126 -3.87 -16.27 9.58
C GLU A 126 -4.52 -16.12 8.21
N HIS A 127 -4.94 -14.91 7.85
CA HIS A 127 -5.59 -14.60 6.58
C HIS A 127 -5.00 -13.33 5.96
N ILE A 128 -4.96 -13.29 4.63
CA ILE A 128 -4.59 -12.11 3.85
C ILE A 128 -5.76 -11.75 2.93
N VAL A 129 -6.19 -10.50 2.98
CA VAL A 129 -7.14 -9.93 2.01
C VAL A 129 -6.35 -8.95 1.13
N PHE A 130 -6.27 -9.26 -0.17
CA PHE A 130 -5.46 -8.50 -1.12
C PHE A 130 -6.34 -7.71 -2.09
N TYR A 131 -6.28 -6.39 -2.00
CA TYR A 131 -6.94 -5.45 -2.92
C TYR A 131 -5.91 -4.95 -3.94
N ARG A 132 -6.09 -5.34 -5.20
CA ARG A 132 -5.26 -4.91 -6.34
C ARG A 132 -6.03 -3.91 -7.18
N ASP A 133 -5.52 -2.68 -7.31
CA ASP A 133 -6.10 -1.63 -8.16
C ASP A 133 -5.56 -1.70 -9.60
N GLY A 134 -6.13 -0.95 -10.56
CA GLY A 134 -5.45 -0.61 -11.82
C GLY A 134 -5.22 -1.70 -12.87
N VAL A 135 -5.66 -2.95 -12.65
CA VAL A 135 -5.44 -4.04 -13.61
C VAL A 135 -6.53 -4.06 -14.70
N ASP A 136 -6.12 -3.86 -15.94
CA ASP A 136 -7.00 -3.99 -17.11
C ASP A 136 -7.51 -5.43 -17.30
N ASP A 137 -8.76 -5.57 -17.76
CA ASP A 137 -9.43 -6.88 -18.00
C ASP A 137 -8.59 -7.83 -18.87
N GLY A 138 -7.92 -7.30 -19.89
CA GLY A 138 -7.08 -8.08 -20.81
C GLY A 138 -5.83 -8.67 -20.16
N GLN A 139 -5.40 -8.14 -19.01
CA GLN A 139 -4.23 -8.58 -18.26
C GLN A 139 -4.59 -9.27 -16.95
N PHE A 140 -5.84 -9.17 -16.50
CA PHE A 140 -6.32 -9.65 -15.20
C PHE A 140 -5.89 -11.08 -14.89
N LYS A 141 -6.14 -12.02 -15.82
CA LYS A 141 -5.85 -13.43 -15.56
C LYS A 141 -4.35 -13.68 -15.33
N ARG A 142 -3.51 -13.07 -16.16
CA ARG A 142 -2.04 -13.20 -16.05
C ARG A 142 -1.55 -12.60 -14.73
N VAL A 143 -1.96 -11.37 -14.44
CA VAL A 143 -1.55 -10.66 -13.21
C VAL A 143 -2.01 -11.43 -11.98
N GLN A 144 -3.25 -11.91 -11.96
CA GLN A 144 -3.77 -12.76 -10.90
C GLN A 144 -2.90 -14.02 -10.69
N ASP A 145 -2.57 -14.76 -11.75
CA ASP A 145 -1.81 -16.00 -11.62
C ASP A 145 -0.38 -15.76 -11.10
N GLU A 146 0.29 -14.71 -11.60
CA GLU A 146 1.63 -14.31 -11.16
C GLU A 146 1.61 -13.84 -9.69
N GLU A 147 0.73 -12.90 -9.35
CA GLU A 147 0.69 -12.26 -8.02
C GLU A 147 0.17 -13.21 -6.94
N VAL A 148 -0.86 -14.02 -7.21
CA VAL A 148 -1.33 -15.03 -6.25
C VAL A 148 -0.25 -16.07 -5.97
N THR A 149 0.54 -16.44 -6.99
CA THR A 149 1.68 -17.34 -6.79
C THR A 149 2.74 -16.71 -5.89
N ALA A 150 3.07 -15.44 -6.12
CA ALA A 150 4.01 -14.69 -5.28
C ALA A 150 3.53 -14.57 -3.82
N LEU A 151 2.25 -14.25 -3.61
CA LEU A 151 1.62 -14.19 -2.27
C LEU A 151 1.70 -15.54 -1.55
N LYS A 152 1.38 -16.65 -2.24
CA LYS A 152 1.48 -18.00 -1.66
C LYS A 152 2.90 -18.35 -1.24
N LYS A 153 3.90 -18.02 -2.08
CA LYS A 153 5.33 -18.25 -1.76
C LYS A 153 5.77 -17.45 -0.53
N ALA A 154 5.42 -16.15 -0.49
CA ALA A 154 5.75 -15.28 0.63
C ALA A 154 5.20 -15.84 1.96
N PHE A 155 3.99 -16.38 1.94
CA PHE A 155 3.35 -16.92 3.13
C PHE A 155 3.89 -18.30 3.56
N GLN A 156 4.20 -19.18 2.59
CA GLN A 156 4.74 -20.51 2.87
C GLN A 156 6.16 -20.46 3.44
N GLY A 157 6.99 -19.50 3.02
CA GLY A 157 8.38 -19.35 3.49
C GLY A 157 8.52 -18.86 4.94
N LYS A 158 7.42 -18.60 5.65
CA LYS A 158 7.41 -18.04 7.01
C LYS A 158 6.72 -18.94 8.06
N LYS A 159 6.23 -20.12 7.66
CA LYS A 159 5.67 -21.12 8.59
C LYS A 159 6.75 -21.77 9.45
#